data_AF-A0A1B6HSF7-F1
#
_entry.id   AF-A0A1B6HSF7-F1
#
_cell.length_a   1.000
_cell.length_b   1.000
_cell.length_c   1.000
_cell.angle_alpha   90.00
_cell.angle_beta   90.00
_cell.angle_gamma   90.00
#
_symmetry.space_group_name_H-M   'P 1'
#
loop_
_entity.id
_entity.type
_entity.pdbx_description
1 polymer ?
#
loop_
_entity_poly.entity_id
_entity_poly.type
_entity_poly.pdbx_seq_one_letter_code
_entity_poly.pdbx_strand_id
1 'polypeptide(L)'
;FTKLARSESDIEKQGFTKQGCLDGMGQHYFYKMYTDTPCDELVGVTALYDCGELIGVVQIPFGAFTSDKRVWFEDPDVTISKMASPNAPECLYDLIPYYGITSIHIFMKENPRETYCP
;
A
#
# COMPACT_ATOMS: atom_id res chain seq x y z
N PHE A 1 22.42 -2.32 0.76
CA PHE A 1 21.04 -2.56 1.27
C PHE A 1 20.59 -1.30 2.00
N THR A 2 19.53 -0.65 1.53
CA THR A 2 18.96 0.53 2.18
C THR A 2 17.80 0.09 3.07
N LYS A 3 17.80 0.53 4.33
CA LYS A 3 16.72 0.25 5.27
C LYS A 3 15.59 1.26 5.06
N LEU A 4 14.34 0.82 5.25
CA LEU A 4 13.20 1.74 5.27
C LEU A 4 13.36 2.74 6.43
N ALA A 5 12.94 3.98 6.19
CA ALA A 5 12.94 5.02 7.21
C ALA A 5 12.07 4.60 8.40
N ARG A 6 12.56 4.75 9.64
CA ARG A 6 11.73 4.52 10.83
C ARG A 6 10.76 5.67 11.08
N SER A 7 11.21 6.91 10.86
CA SER A 7 10.35 8.09 10.94
C SER A 7 9.65 8.34 9.61
N GLU A 8 8.36 8.67 9.66
CA GLU A 8 7.54 9.06 8.51
C GLU A 8 8.14 10.26 7.77
N SER A 9 8.74 11.20 8.51
CA SER A 9 9.32 12.43 7.96
C SER A 9 10.50 12.19 6.99
N ASP A 10 11.04 10.98 6.95
CA ASP A 10 12.18 10.61 6.11
C ASP A 10 11.81 9.69 4.93
N ILE A 11 10.58 9.14 4.88
CA ILE A 11 10.25 8.09 3.90
C ILE A 11 10.17 8.63 2.46
N GLU A 12 9.68 9.85 2.28
CA GLU A 12 9.59 10.46 0.94
C GLU A 12 10.97 10.71 0.31
N LYS A 13 12.00 10.93 1.14
CA LYS A 13 13.40 11.04 0.69
C LYS A 13 13.93 9.73 0.10
N GLN A 14 13.25 8.62 0.35
CA GLN A 14 13.56 7.29 -0.19
C GLN A 14 12.77 6.97 -1.47
N GLY A 15 12.02 7.93 -2.02
CA GLY A 15 11.24 7.76 -3.25
C GLY A 15 9.87 7.12 -3.06
N PHE A 16 9.38 7.09 -1.81
CA PHE A 16 7.99 6.77 -1.53
C PHE A 16 7.11 8.01 -1.64
N THR A 17 5.85 7.83 -1.99
CA THR A 17 4.87 8.92 -2.13
C THR A 17 3.74 8.73 -1.14
N LYS A 18 3.32 9.83 -0.51
CA LYS A 18 2.18 9.80 0.41
C LYS A 18 0.88 9.48 -0.33
N GLN A 19 0.13 8.55 0.23
CA GLN A 19 -1.14 8.07 -0.31
C GLN A 19 -2.24 8.18 0.75
N GLY A 20 -3.20 7.25 0.75
CA GLY A 20 -4.33 7.25 1.65
C GLY A 20 -3.93 6.84 3.07
N CYS A 21 -4.73 7.27 4.03
CA CYS A 21 -4.66 6.73 5.38
C CYS A 21 -5.97 6.00 5.68
N LEU A 22 -5.85 4.80 6.23
CA LEU A 22 -6.97 3.93 6.56
C LEU A 22 -6.89 3.55 8.04
N ASP A 23 -7.93 3.85 8.81
CA ASP A 23 -8.00 3.44 10.21
C ASP A 23 -7.91 1.92 10.34
N GLY A 24 -7.09 1.46 11.30
CA GLY A 24 -6.77 0.05 11.47
C GLY A 24 -5.71 -0.51 10.52
N MET A 25 -5.16 0.31 9.60
CA MET A 25 -4.06 -0.06 8.70
C MET A 25 -2.88 0.93 8.77
N GLY A 26 -3.19 2.23 8.78
CA GLY A 26 -2.22 3.32 8.88
C GLY A 26 -2.10 4.18 7.63
N GLN A 27 -1.17 5.12 7.68
CA GLN A 27 -0.82 6.00 6.57
C GLN A 27 0.01 5.23 5.54
N HIS A 28 -0.49 5.13 4.32
CA HIS A 28 0.16 4.44 3.23
C HIS A 28 1.16 5.35 2.50
N TYR A 29 2.31 4.78 2.19
CA TYR A 29 3.34 5.37 1.35
C TYR A 29 3.78 4.37 0.29
N PHE A 30 3.57 4.64 -0.99
CA PHE A 30 3.87 3.69 -2.08
C PHE A 30 5.19 4.04 -2.76
N TYR A 31 6.00 3.04 -3.07
CA TYR A 31 7.30 3.23 -3.69
C TYR A 31 7.15 3.64 -5.16
N LYS A 32 7.71 4.81 -5.52
CA LYS A 32 7.74 5.36 -6.89
C LYS A 32 6.37 5.39 -7.59
N MET A 33 5.29 5.63 -6.84
CA MET A 33 3.96 5.70 -7.42
C MET A 33 3.44 7.14 -7.40
N TYR A 34 3.47 7.76 -8.57
CA TYR A 34 2.96 9.11 -8.84
C TYR A 34 1.74 9.01 -9.77
N THR A 35 0.98 10.09 -9.88
CA THR A 35 -0.23 10.15 -10.73
C THR A 35 0.03 9.87 -12.22
N ASP A 36 1.26 10.05 -12.68
CA ASP A 36 1.71 9.88 -14.06
C ASP A 36 2.66 8.68 -14.24
N THR A 37 2.82 7.85 -13.21
CA THR A 37 3.65 6.64 -13.30
C THR A 37 3.07 5.67 -14.33
N PRO A 38 3.87 5.22 -15.31
CA PRO A 38 3.43 4.19 -16.26
C PRO A 38 3.03 2.90 -15.52
N CYS A 39 1.95 2.26 -15.95
CA CYS A 39 1.44 1.08 -15.24
C CYS A 39 2.39 -0.13 -15.24
N ASP A 40 3.24 -0.25 -16.25
CA ASP A 40 4.29 -1.26 -16.35
C ASP A 40 5.51 -0.97 -15.45
N GLU A 41 5.56 0.22 -14.84
CA GLU A 41 6.59 0.61 -13.86
C GLU A 41 6.11 0.52 -12.39
N LEU A 42 4.84 0.14 -12.17
CA LEU A 42 4.30 -0.01 -10.81
C LEU A 42 4.97 -1.18 -10.07
N VAL A 43 5.55 -0.87 -8.90
CA VAL A 43 6.37 -1.83 -8.12
C VAL A 43 5.55 -2.59 -7.07
N GLY A 44 4.47 -2.00 -6.55
CA GLY A 44 3.59 -2.64 -5.56
C GLY A 44 4.21 -2.80 -4.17
N VAL A 45 5.15 -1.93 -3.77
CA VAL A 45 5.74 -1.92 -2.41
C VAL A 45 5.25 -0.70 -1.66
N THR A 46 4.73 -0.92 -0.44
CA THR A 46 4.18 0.14 0.39
C THR A 46 4.76 0.08 1.80
N ALA A 47 5.03 1.23 2.40
CA ALA A 47 5.36 1.39 3.82
C ALA A 47 4.14 1.97 4.57
N LEU A 48 3.94 1.52 5.80
CA LEU A 48 2.83 1.94 6.66
C LEU A 48 3.35 2.66 7.90
N TYR A 49 2.74 3.80 8.20
CA TYR A 49 3.08 4.61 9.37
C TYR A 49 1.86 4.82 10.26
N ASP A 50 2.14 4.92 11.56
CA ASP A 50 1.18 5.29 12.59
C ASP A 50 1.84 6.31 13.50
N CYS A 51 1.17 7.46 13.69
CA CYS A 51 1.69 8.55 14.53
C CYS A 51 3.15 8.93 14.23
N GLY A 52 3.58 8.87 12.97
CA GLY A 52 4.94 9.24 12.54
C GLY A 52 5.98 8.11 12.58
N GLU A 53 5.62 6.90 12.99
CA GLU A 53 6.54 5.76 13.12
C GLU A 53 6.18 4.60 12.18
N LEU A 54 7.20 3.93 11.62
CA LEU A 54 7.04 2.79 10.73
C LEU A 54 6.45 1.60 11.50
N ILE A 55 5.28 1.15 11.07
CA ILE A 55 4.55 0.03 11.69
C ILE A 55 4.40 -1.19 10.79
N GLY A 56 4.69 -1.09 9.50
CA GLY A 56 4.47 -2.20 8.59
C GLY A 56 4.95 -1.96 7.17
N VAL A 57 4.90 -3.03 6.39
CA VAL A 57 5.13 -3.03 4.94
C VAL A 57 4.04 -3.84 4.25
N VAL A 58 3.70 -3.46 3.03
CA VAL A 58 2.72 -4.16 2.19
C VAL A 58 3.36 -4.49 0.85
N GLN A 59 3.04 -5.68 0.34
CA GLN A 59 3.25 -6.03 -1.06
C GLN A 59 1.88 -6.11 -1.73
N ILE A 60 1.70 -5.40 -2.84
CA ILE A 60 0.42 -5.31 -3.57
C ILE A 60 0.63 -5.47 -5.09
N PRO A 61 1.07 -6.65 -5.56
CA PRO A 61 1.21 -6.92 -6.99
C PRO A 61 -0.15 -7.02 -7.71
N PHE A 62 -0.11 -6.85 -9.03
CA PHE A 62 -1.21 -7.26 -9.91
C PHE A 62 -1.36 -8.79 -9.94
N GLY A 63 -2.61 -9.22 -10.07
CA GLY A 63 -3.00 -10.62 -10.03
C GLY A 63 -3.81 -10.93 -8.78
N ALA A 64 -4.96 -11.57 -8.97
CA ALA A 64 -5.77 -12.14 -7.89
C ALA A 64 -5.61 -13.66 -7.83
N PHE A 65 -5.70 -14.23 -6.62
CA PHE A 65 -5.75 -15.67 -6.47
C PHE A 65 -7.11 -16.22 -6.91
N THR A 66 -7.10 -17.35 -7.63
CA THR A 66 -8.34 -18.05 -8.00
C THR A 66 -8.90 -18.90 -6.85
N SER A 67 -8.21 -18.97 -5.70
CA SER A 67 -8.62 -19.75 -4.55
C SER A 67 -9.07 -18.84 -3.42
N ASP A 68 -10.27 -19.10 -2.92
CA ASP A 68 -10.87 -18.48 -1.75
C ASP A 68 -10.38 -19.06 -0.40
N LYS A 69 -9.49 -20.06 -0.43
CA LYS A 69 -9.14 -20.88 0.76
C LYS A 69 -7.95 -20.36 1.57
N ARG A 70 -7.44 -19.16 1.29
CA ARG A 70 -6.34 -18.53 2.05
C ARG A 70 -6.58 -17.03 2.25
N VAL A 71 -7.07 -16.70 3.43
CA VAL A 71 -7.44 -15.35 3.89
C VAL A 71 -6.25 -14.48 4.37
N TRP A 72 -5.01 -14.91 4.12
CA TRP A 72 -3.82 -14.14 4.50
C TRP A 72 -3.60 -12.93 3.59
N PHE A 73 -4.22 -12.97 2.42
CA PHE A 73 -4.17 -11.92 1.42
C PHE A 73 -5.50 -11.18 1.41
N GLU A 74 -5.44 -9.91 1.01
CA GLU A 74 -6.63 -9.15 0.65
C GLU A 74 -6.70 -9.05 -0.87
N ASP A 75 -7.90 -9.08 -1.43
CA ASP A 75 -8.13 -8.83 -2.85
C ASP A 75 -8.92 -7.51 -2.98
N PRO A 76 -8.26 -6.35 -2.81
CA PRO A 76 -8.95 -5.07 -2.81
C PRO A 76 -9.58 -4.76 -4.17
N ASP A 77 -10.81 -4.26 -4.13
CA ASP A 77 -11.50 -3.76 -5.31
C ASP A 77 -11.02 -2.34 -5.67
N VAL A 78 -11.57 -1.78 -6.75
CA VAL A 78 -11.25 -0.41 -7.19
C VAL A 78 -11.59 0.61 -6.10
N THR A 79 -12.66 0.39 -5.34
CA THR A 79 -13.12 1.31 -4.29
C THR A 79 -12.10 1.43 -3.18
N ILE A 80 -11.70 0.30 -2.59
CA ILE A 80 -10.71 0.25 -1.51
C ILE A 80 -9.34 0.73 -2.02
N SER A 81 -8.99 0.40 -3.26
CA SER A 81 -7.75 0.87 -3.88
C SER A 81 -7.72 2.40 -4.01
N LYS A 82 -8.81 3.04 -4.45
CA LYS A 82 -8.90 4.51 -4.51
C LYS A 82 -8.79 5.16 -3.13
N MET A 83 -9.25 4.49 -2.07
CA MET A 83 -9.08 4.98 -0.70
C MET A 83 -7.64 4.83 -0.20
N ALA A 84 -6.99 3.69 -0.47
CA ALA A 84 -5.62 3.40 -0.04
C ALA A 84 -4.57 4.19 -0.84
N SER A 85 -4.83 4.45 -2.12
CA SER A 85 -3.89 5.05 -3.06
C SER A 85 -4.47 6.19 -3.90
N PRO A 86 -5.09 7.22 -3.32
CA PRO A 86 -5.85 8.25 -4.03
C PRO A 86 -5.04 9.02 -5.09
N ASN A 87 -3.71 9.05 -4.98
CA ASN A 87 -2.80 9.71 -5.92
C ASN A 87 -2.09 8.71 -6.87
N ALA A 88 -2.62 7.49 -7.02
CA ALA A 88 -2.15 6.52 -8.01
C ALA A 88 -2.51 6.94 -9.45
N PRO A 89 -1.80 6.42 -10.47
CA PRO A 89 -2.18 6.65 -11.85
C PRO A 89 -3.51 5.95 -12.18
N GLU A 90 -4.36 6.57 -13.01
CA GLU A 90 -5.71 6.02 -13.29
C GLU A 90 -5.65 4.61 -13.89
N CYS A 91 -4.58 4.31 -14.63
CA CYS A 91 -4.37 2.99 -15.20
C CYS A 91 -4.27 1.87 -14.14
N LEU A 92 -3.86 2.18 -12.90
CA LEU A 92 -3.91 1.21 -11.79
C LEU A 92 -5.36 0.72 -11.62
N TYR A 93 -6.30 1.65 -11.53
CA TYR A 93 -7.72 1.35 -11.31
C TYR A 93 -8.36 0.70 -12.52
N ASP A 94 -7.96 1.08 -13.73
CA ASP A 94 -8.45 0.45 -14.95
C ASP A 94 -8.02 -1.02 -15.05
N LEU A 95 -6.85 -1.39 -14.52
CA LEU A 95 -6.31 -2.75 -14.59
C LEU A 95 -6.90 -3.69 -13.51
N ILE A 96 -7.33 -3.17 -12.36
CA ILE A 96 -7.88 -3.98 -11.25
C ILE A 96 -9.04 -4.88 -11.71
N PRO A 97 -10.06 -4.41 -12.46
CA PRO A 97 -11.15 -5.28 -12.93
C PRO A 97 -10.71 -6.42 -13.85
N TYR A 98 -9.57 -6.29 -14.54
CA TYR A 98 -9.09 -7.29 -15.51
C TYR A 98 -8.13 -8.29 -14.89
N TYR A 99 -7.19 -7.81 -14.09
CA TYR A 99 -6.11 -8.63 -13.53
C TYR A 99 -6.33 -8.97 -12.06
N GLY A 100 -7.14 -8.17 -11.36
CA GLY A 100 -7.18 -8.15 -9.91
C GLY A 100 -5.87 -7.61 -9.31
N ILE A 101 -5.89 -7.44 -8.00
CA ILE A 101 -4.71 -7.17 -7.18
C ILE A 101 -4.85 -7.98 -5.91
N THR A 102 -3.72 -8.42 -5.38
CA THR A 102 -3.64 -9.10 -4.09
C THR A 102 -2.67 -8.32 -3.22
N SER A 103 -3.07 -8.04 -1.98
CA SER A 103 -2.22 -7.41 -0.98
C SER A 103 -1.79 -8.42 0.10
N ILE A 104 -0.59 -8.26 0.65
CA ILE A 104 -0.18 -8.87 1.92
C ILE A 104 0.43 -7.82 2.84
N HIS A 105 -0.19 -7.67 4.00
CA HIS A 105 0.25 -6.77 5.05
C HIS A 105 1.17 -7.50 6.04
N ILE A 106 2.35 -6.93 6.31
CA ILE A 106 3.29 -7.41 7.32
C ILE A 106 3.49 -6.31 8.36
N PHE A 107 2.82 -6.47 9.50
CA PHE A 107 2.89 -5.50 10.59
C PHE A 107 4.00 -5.84 11.57
N MET A 108 4.67 -4.79 12.06
CA MET A 108 5.69 -4.78 13.11
C MET A 108 5.17 -4.05 14.35
N LYS A 109 3.87 -4.21 14.63
CA LYS A 109 3.15 -3.63 15.75
C LYS A 109 2.32 -4.72 16.42
N GLU A 110 2.25 -4.71 17.75
CA GLU A 110 1.57 -5.75 18.54
C GLU A 110 0.08 -5.85 18.20
N ASN A 111 -0.61 -4.72 18.13
CA ASN A 111 -2.01 -4.62 17.74
C ASN A 111 -2.13 -3.79 16.44
N PRO A 112 -2.05 -4.41 15.26
CA PRO A 112 -2.12 -3.69 13.97
C PRO A 112 -3.41 -2.90 13.77
N ARG A 113 -4.53 -3.42 14.29
CA ARG A 113 -5.85 -2.79 14.19
C ARG A 113 -6.02 -1.56 15.07
N GLU A 114 -5.14 -1.34 16.05
CA GLU A 114 -5.14 -0.15 16.92
C GLU A 114 -4.27 0.96 16.31
N THR A 115 -4.42 1.18 15.01
CA THR A 115 -3.66 2.16 14.20
C THR A 115 -4.61 3.24 13.73
N TYR A 116 -4.17 4.50 13.79
CA TYR A 116 -5.04 5.63 13.56
C TYR A 116 -4.44 6.58 12.53
N CYS A 117 -5.33 7.25 11.80
CA CYS A 117 -4.93 8.34 10.93
C CYS A 117 -4.70 9.64 11.71
N PRO A 118 -3.64 10.40 11.41
CA PRO A 118 -3.35 11.68 12.04
C PRO A 118 -4.40 12.77 11.73
#